data_AF-A0AAE8U511-F1
#
_entry.id   AF-A0AAE8U511-F1
#
_cell.length_a   1.000
_cell.length_b   1.000
_cell.length_c   1.000
_cell.angle_alpha   90.00
_cell.angle_beta   90.00
_cell.angle_gamma   90.00
#
_symmetry.space_group_name_H-M   'P 1'
#
loop_
_entity.id
_entity.type
_entity.pdbx_description
1 polymer ?
#
loop_
_entity_poly.entity_id
_entity_poly.type
_entity_poly.pdbx_seq_one_letter_code
_entity_poly.pdbx_strand_id
1 'polypeptide(L)'
;MNHKILGTLFFVVSAILISTQYIVTAILTLNLGSSDKGTFYNIFFNSGYVLVVLGVIFFIVGIILFVRDMVEKNNVKTNKKE
;
A
#
# COMPACT_ATOMS: atom_id res chain seq x y z
N MET A 1 -3.51 -3.29 -20.75
CA MET A 1 -3.68 -2.13 -19.83
C MET A 1 -2.30 -1.53 -19.60
N ASN A 2 -2.13 -0.20 -19.65
CA ASN A 2 -0.82 0.42 -19.45
C ASN A 2 -0.23 0.03 -18.09
N HIS A 3 1.02 -0.45 -18.05
CA HIS A 3 1.71 -0.86 -16.82
C HIS A 3 1.76 0.27 -15.78
N LYS A 4 1.82 1.53 -16.24
CA LYS A 4 1.66 2.72 -15.38
C LYS A 4 0.31 2.77 -14.67
N ILE A 5 -0.79 2.56 -15.40
CA ILE A 5 -2.15 2.63 -14.83
C ILE A 5 -2.36 1.50 -13.83
N LEU A 6 -1.86 0.30 -14.15
CA LEU A 6 -1.92 -0.85 -13.26
C LEU A 6 -1.07 -0.63 -11.99
N GLY A 7 0.15 -0.09 -12.11
CA GLY A 7 1.00 0.25 -10.96
C GLY A 7 0.37 1.31 -10.06
N THR A 8 -0.21 2.37 -10.64
CA THR A 8 -0.94 3.38 -9.87
C THR A 8 -2.15 2.80 -9.15
N LEU A 9 -2.90 1.89 -9.79
CA LEU A 9 -4.03 1.21 -9.15
C LEU A 9 -3.57 0.44 -7.90
N PHE A 10 -2.44 -0.28 -7.99
CA PHE A 10 -1.87 -0.99 -6.84
C PHE A 10 -1.46 -0.05 -5.71
N PHE A 11 -0.91 1.13 -6.01
CA PHE A 11 -0.63 2.14 -4.99
C PHE A 11 -1.89 2.67 -4.31
N VAL A 12 -2.95 2.93 -5.08
CA VAL A 12 -4.24 3.38 -4.52
C VAL A 12 -4.84 2.32 -3.61
N VAL A 13 -4.86 1.05 -4.05
CA VAL A 13 -5.36 -0.07 -3.24
C VAL A 13 -4.54 -0.23 -1.95
N SER A 14 -3.22 -0.14 -2.03
CA SER A 14 -2.34 -0.16 -0.86
C SER A 14 -2.68 0.95 0.14
N ALA A 15 -2.82 2.19 -0.34
CA ALA A 15 -3.15 3.33 0.50
C ALA A 15 -4.51 3.17 1.20
N ILE A 16 -5.51 2.64 0.48
CA ILE A 16 -6.84 2.37 1.04
C ILE A 16 -6.76 1.29 2.14
N LEU A 17 -6.05 0.19 1.89
CA LEU A 17 -5.92 -0.90 2.86
C LEU A 17 -5.24 -0.44 4.16
N ILE A 18 -4.13 0.29 4.04
CA ILE A 18 -3.41 0.81 5.21
C ILE A 18 -4.28 1.82 5.96
N SER A 19 -4.91 2.76 5.26
CA SER A 19 -5.76 3.78 5.87
C SER A 19 -6.95 3.15 6.60
N THR A 20 -7.58 2.15 5.99
CA THR A 20 -8.71 1.42 6.58
C THR A 20 -8.30 0.78 7.90
N GLN A 21 -7.13 0.13 7.97
CA GLN A 21 -6.65 -0.48 9.21
C GLN A 21 -6.48 0.53 10.34
N TYR A 22 -5.90 1.70 10.04
CA TYR A 22 -5.73 2.77 11.02
C TYR A 22 -7.07 3.34 11.49
N ILE A 23 -8.03 3.54 10.57
CA ILE A 23 -9.37 4.04 10.90
C ILE A 23 -10.12 3.05 11.80
N VAL A 24 -10.12 1.76 11.44
CA VAL A 24 -10.78 0.71 12.24
C VAL A 24 -10.18 0.62 13.63
N THR A 25 -8.85 0.63 13.73
CA THR A 25 -8.16 0.61 15.02
C THR A 25 -8.51 1.83 15.87
N ALA A 26 -8.55 3.03 15.27
CA ALA A 26 -8.92 4.26 15.97
C ALA A 26 -10.37 4.20 16.49
N ILE A 27 -11.33 3.75 15.67
CA ILE A 27 -12.74 3.61 16.08
C ILE A 27 -12.87 2.62 17.24
N LEU A 28 -12.24 1.45 17.16
CA LEU A 28 -12.29 0.47 18.25
C LEU A 28 -11.66 1.01 19.54
N THR A 29 -10.52 1.69 19.43
CA THR A 29 -9.82 2.27 20.58
C THR A 29 -10.68 3.33 21.27
N LEU A 30 -11.36 4.19 20.49
CA LEU A 30 -12.30 5.18 21.01
C LEU A 30 -13.50 4.53 21.70
N ASN A 31 -14.04 3.44 21.13
CA ASN A 31 -15.17 2.72 21.70
C ASN A 31 -14.84 2.05 23.05
N LEU A 32 -13.59 1.64 23.24
CA LEU A 32 -13.10 1.07 24.50
C LEU A 32 -12.81 2.13 25.57
N GLY A 33 -12.94 3.43 25.25
CA GLY A 33 -12.74 4.53 26.19
C GLY A 33 -11.30 4.68 26.69
N SER A 34 -10.34 3.96 26.09
CA SER A 34 -8.93 3.95 26.50
C SER A 34 -8.10 4.78 25.52
N SER A 35 -7.42 5.81 26.00
CA SER A 35 -6.40 6.54 25.22
C SER A 35 -4.98 5.98 25.42
N ASP A 36 -4.86 4.81 26.05
CA ASP A 36 -3.57 4.20 26.27
C ASP A 36 -2.97 3.64 24.97
N LYS A 37 -1.66 3.87 24.80
CA LYS A 37 -0.92 3.43 23.61
C LYS A 37 -0.87 1.91 23.53
N GLY A 38 -0.77 1.22 24.66
CA GLY A 38 -0.74 -0.25 24.71
C GLY A 38 -2.02 -0.86 24.15
N THR A 39 -3.18 -0.30 24.51
CA THR A 39 -4.47 -0.75 24.00
C THR A 39 -4.60 -0.52 22.49
N PHE A 40 -4.14 0.64 22.00
CA PHE A 40 -4.13 0.92 20.55
C PHE A 40 -3.32 -0.12 19.78
N TYR A 41 -2.08 -0.41 20.22
CA TYR A 41 -1.25 -1.41 19.55
C TYR A 41 -1.86 -2.81 19.62
N ASN A 42 -2.40 -3.20 20.77
CA ASN A 42 -3.03 -4.51 20.92
C ASN A 42 -4.22 -4.66 19.94
N ILE A 43 -5.06 -3.64 19.82
CA ILE A 43 -6.16 -3.61 18.84
C ILE A 43 -5.61 -3.56 17.42
N PHE A 44 -4.55 -2.79 17.16
CA PHE A 44 -3.98 -2.68 15.82
C PHE A 44 -3.50 -4.03 15.30
N PHE A 45 -2.81 -4.79 16.15
CA PHE A 45 -2.33 -6.12 15.81
C PHE A 45 -3.47 -7.14 15.72
N ASN A 46 -4.45 -7.07 16.62
CA ASN A 46 -5.54 -8.04 16.68
C ASN A 46 -6.65 -7.79 15.63
N SER A 47 -6.89 -6.52 15.25
CA SER A 47 -8.01 -6.13 14.38
C SER A 47 -7.73 -6.31 12.89
N GLY A 48 -6.48 -6.55 12.49
CA GLY A 48 -6.17 -6.71 11.07
C GLY A 48 -4.78 -6.31 10.64
N TYR A 49 -3.72 -6.72 11.36
CA TYR A 49 -2.35 -6.62 10.83
C TYR A 49 -2.22 -7.15 9.39
N VAL A 50 -3.09 -8.10 9.01
CA VAL A 50 -3.26 -8.62 7.66
C VAL A 50 -3.49 -7.52 6.60
N LEU A 51 -4.30 -6.48 6.87
CA LEU A 51 -4.54 -5.40 5.90
C LEU A 51 -3.28 -4.59 5.63
N VAL A 52 -2.45 -4.37 6.67
CA VAL A 52 -1.17 -3.66 6.53
C VAL A 52 -0.20 -4.52 5.72
N VAL A 53 -0.12 -5.83 6.01
CA VAL A 53 0.71 -6.77 5.25
C VAL A 53 0.30 -6.79 3.77
N LEU A 54 -1.00 -6.91 3.48
CA LEU A 54 -1.52 -6.85 2.12
C LEU A 54 -1.22 -5.50 1.47
N GLY A 55 -1.40 -4.40 2.18
CA GLY A 55 -1.06 -3.05 1.72
C GLY A 55 0.41 -2.94 1.31
N VAL A 56 1.34 -3.47 2.11
CA VAL A 56 2.78 -3.48 1.80
C VAL A 56 3.07 -4.36 0.58
N ILE A 57 2.45 -5.53 0.45
CA ILE A 57 2.61 -6.40 -0.72
C ILE A 57 2.16 -5.68 -2.00
N PHE A 58 0.98 -5.07 -1.97
CA PHE A 58 0.47 -4.31 -3.13
C PHE A 58 1.35 -3.10 -3.46
N PHE A 59 1.92 -2.44 -2.44
CA PHE A 59 2.86 -1.35 -2.65
C PHE A 59 4.13 -1.83 -3.39
N ILE A 60 4.72 -2.94 -2.97
CA ILE A 60 5.91 -3.53 -3.61
C ILE A 60 5.59 -3.92 -5.06
N VAL A 61 4.44 -4.56 -5.31
CA VAL A 61 4.00 -4.91 -6.67
C VAL A 61 3.84 -3.66 -7.53
N GLY A 62 3.26 -2.58 -6.98
CA GLY A 62 3.15 -1.28 -7.64
C GLY A 62 4.52 -0.71 -8.06
N ILE A 63 5.51 -0.77 -7.17
CA ILE A 63 6.89 -0.33 -7.46
C ILE A 63 7.49 -1.16 -8.61
N ILE A 64 7.39 -2.48 -8.54
CA ILE A 64 7.98 -3.37 -9.55
C ILE A 64 7.41 -3.06 -10.94
N LEU A 65 6.09 -2.89 -11.03
CA LEU A 65 5.43 -2.55 -12.30
C LEU A 65 5.84 -1.18 -12.82
N PHE A 66 5.98 -0.20 -11.93
CA PHE A 66 6.39 1.15 -12.30
C PHE A 66 7.84 1.22 -12.79
N VAL A 67 8.76 0.55 -12.07
CA VAL A 67 10.17 0.45 -12.46
C VAL A 67 10.33 -0.27 -13.79
N ARG A 68 9.58 -1.35 -14.01
CA ARG A 68 9.61 -2.09 -15.28
C ARG A 68 9.22 -1.21 -16.47
N ASP A 69 8.16 -0.40 -16.34
CA ASP A 69 7.76 0.56 -17.38
C ASP A 69 8.83 1.63 -17.64
N MET A 70 9.50 2.13 -16.59
CA MET A 70 10.60 3.08 -16.75
C MET A 70 11.80 2.48 -17.49
N VAL A 71 12.19 1.26 -17.15
CA VAL A 71 13.31 0.55 -17.79
C VAL A 71 12.99 0.26 -19.26
N GLU A 72 11.78 -0.19 -19.57
CA GLU A 72 11.35 -0.44 -20.95
C GLU A 72 11.38 0.83 -21.80
N LYS A 73 10.86 1.94 -21.27
CA LYS A 73 10.91 3.25 -21.96
C LYS A 73 12.33 3.75 -22.22
N ASN A 74 13.26 3.48 -21.32
CA ASN A 74 14.66 3.88 -21.51
C ASN A 74 15.34 3.04 -22.60
N ASN A 75 15.13 1.73 -22.62
CA ASN A 75 15.71 0.84 -23.65
C ASN A 75 15.18 1.14 -25.07
N VAL A 76 13.91 1.54 -25.20
CA VAL A 76 13.33 1.96 -26.50
C VAL A 76 13.96 3.26 -27.01
N LYS A 77 14.35 4.18 -26.11
CA LYS A 77 15.00 5.43 -26.51
C LYS A 77 16.44 5.23 -26.99
N THR A 78 17.15 4.24 -26.46
CA THR A 78 18.53 3.92 -26.86
C THR A 78 18.56 3.35 -28.28
N ASN A 79 17.67 2.40 -28.60
CA ASN A 79 17.59 1.76 -29.93
C ASN A 79 17.07 2.69 -31.05
N LYS A 80 16.53 3.87 -30.75
CA LYS A 80 16.12 4.87 -31.76
C LYS A 80 17.20 5.88 -32.09
N LYS A 81 18.34 5.85 -31.39
CA LYS A 81 19.47 6.76 -31.60
C LYS A 81 20.63 6.11 -32.37
N GLU A 82 20.55 4.82 -32.63
CA GLU A 82 21.41 4.07 -33.55
C GLU A 82 20.72 3.96 -34.93
#